data_AF-A0A2H0Z4T0-F1
#
_entry.id   AF-A0A2H0Z4T0-F1
#
_cell.length_a   1.000
_cell.length_b   1.000
_cell.length_c   1.000
_cell.angle_alpha   90.00
_cell.angle_beta   90.00
_cell.angle_gamma   90.00
#
_symmetry.space_group_name_H-M   'P 1'
#
loop_
_entity.id
_entity.type
_entity.pdbx_description
1 polymer ?
#
loop_
_entity_poly.entity_id
_entity_poly.type
_entity_poly.pdbx_seq_one_letter_code
_entity_poly.pdbx_strand_id
1 'polypeptide(L)'
;MSGKIIKAIVFDLGNVLLPFDYSVAVKRLNEIEENLGEVFLAFYKENYSLHRSFERGDLSREKFISLMLNALHNKIDEETFCKIYSEIFTFNENVASLLPELKKNYKL
;
A
#
# COMPACT_ATOMS: atom_id res chain seq x y z
N MET A 1 37.00 -12.15 -17.21
CA MET A 1 35.79 -12.32 -16.37
C MET A 1 34.61 -12.47 -17.31
N SER A 2 33.88 -13.59 -17.27
CA SER A 2 32.64 -13.74 -18.03
C SER A 2 31.54 -12.98 -17.30
N GLY A 3 31.13 -11.83 -17.84
CA GLY A 3 30.03 -11.03 -17.28
C GLY A 3 28.68 -11.71 -17.51
N LYS A 4 27.82 -11.72 -16.49
CA LYS A 4 26.44 -12.21 -16.63
C LYS A 4 25.66 -11.29 -17.59
N ILE A 5 25.01 -11.88 -18.58
CA ILE A 5 24.12 -11.16 -19.52
C ILE A 5 22.74 -11.06 -18.88
N ILE A 6 22.31 -9.84 -18.55
CA ILE A 6 20.96 -9.56 -18.05
C ILE A 6 20.01 -9.42 -19.24
N LYS A 7 18.90 -10.16 -19.24
CA LYS A 7 17.90 -10.17 -20.33
C LYS A 7 16.55 -9.55 -19.92
N ALA A 8 16.28 -9.47 -18.62
CA ALA A 8 15.04 -8.94 -18.09
C ALA A 8 15.29 -8.22 -16.76
N ILE A 9 14.47 -7.21 -16.49
CA ILE A 9 14.46 -6.45 -15.25
C ILE A 9 13.02 -6.48 -14.73
N VAL A 10 12.81 -7.07 -13.55
CA VAL A 10 11.50 -7.17 -12.91
C VAL A 10 11.44 -6.17 -11.77
N PHE A 11 10.40 -5.33 -11.76
CA PHE A 11 10.17 -4.35 -10.71
C PHE A 11 9.09 -4.84 -9.76
N ASP A 12 9.34 -4.70 -8.46
CA ASP A 12 8.26 -4.67 -7.49
C ASP A 12 7.52 -3.33 -7.57
N LEU A 13 6.31 -3.27 -7.02
CA LEU A 13 5.55 -2.02 -6.89
C LEU A 13 5.91 -1.31 -5.59
N GLY A 14 5.71 -1.97 -4.46
CA GLY A 14 5.89 -1.38 -3.13
C GLY A 14 7.33 -0.95 -2.89
N ASN A 15 7.54 0.28 -2.44
CA ASN A 15 8.87 0.86 -2.15
C ASN A 15 9.86 0.91 -3.33
N VAL A 16 9.42 0.55 -4.54
CA VAL A 16 10.20 0.70 -5.77
C VAL A 16 9.54 1.77 -6.65
N LEU A 17 8.36 1.46 -7.19
CA LEU A 17 7.58 2.39 -8.02
C LEU A 17 6.60 3.22 -7.19
N LEU A 18 6.03 2.60 -6.15
CA LEU A 18 5.08 3.20 -5.23
C LEU A 18 5.56 3.01 -3.78
N PRO A 19 6.50 3.84 -3.29
CA PRO A 19 6.77 3.95 -1.86
C PRO A 19 5.50 4.23 -1.06
N PHE A 20 5.41 3.67 0.15
CA PHE A 20 4.26 3.86 1.01
C PHE A 20 4.64 4.33 2.41
N ASP A 21 3.81 5.20 2.99
CA ASP A 21 3.94 5.69 4.36
C ASP A 21 2.57 5.72 5.07
N TYR A 22 2.40 4.84 6.06
CA TYR A 22 1.18 4.77 6.87
C TYR A 22 1.00 5.98 7.79
N SER A 23 2.03 6.80 8.02
CA SER A 23 1.90 8.05 8.78
C SER A 23 0.87 8.99 8.15
N VAL A 24 0.71 8.94 6.82
CA VAL A 24 -0.31 9.68 6.07
C VAL A 24 -1.70 9.25 6.52
N ALA A 25 -2.00 7.94 6.51
CA ALA A 25 -3.30 7.43 6.94
C ALA A 25 -3.59 7.75 8.41
N VAL A 26 -2.59 7.62 9.30
CA VAL A 26 -2.72 7.97 10.72
C VAL A 26 -3.12 9.44 10.88
N LYS A 27 -2.41 10.36 10.20
CA LYS A 27 -2.72 11.79 10.26
C LYS A 27 -4.13 12.10 9.76
N ARG A 28 -4.54 11.53 8.62
CA ARG A 28 -5.87 11.76 8.02
C ARG A 28 -7.00 11.24 8.93
N LEU A 29 -6.78 10.11 9.59
CA LEU A 29 -7.74 9.57 10.57
C LEU A 29 -7.81 10.42 11.84
N ASN A 30 -6.70 10.97 12.30
CA ASN A 30 -6.66 11.88 13.46
C ASN A 30 -7.33 13.24 13.20
N GLU A 31 -7.50 13.64 11.93
CA GLU A 31 -8.32 14.80 11.56
C GLU A 31 -9.83 14.56 11.79
N ILE A 32 -10.26 13.28 11.86
CA ILE A 32 -11.66 12.90 12.09
C ILE A 32 -11.95 12.78 13.59
N GLU A 33 -11.10 12.03 14.31
CA GLU A 33 -11.18 11.88 15.76
C GLU A 33 -9.78 11.68 16.33
N GLU A 34 -9.46 12.38 17.40
CA GLU A 34 -8.15 12.27 18.05
C GLU A 34 -7.85 10.81 18.44
N ASN A 35 -6.65 10.33 18.10
CA ASN A 35 -6.17 8.96 18.31
C ASN A 35 -6.78 7.86 17.40
N LEU A 36 -7.66 8.20 16.44
CA LEU A 36 -8.27 7.21 15.55
C LEU A 36 -7.24 6.56 14.61
N GLY A 37 -6.22 7.30 14.19
CA GLY A 37 -5.12 6.79 13.38
C GLY A 37 -4.27 5.76 14.11
N GLU A 38 -4.03 5.97 15.41
CA GLU A 38 -3.32 5.06 16.28
C GLU A 38 -4.12 3.77 16.51
N VAL A 39 -5.44 3.88 16.69
CA VAL A 39 -6.35 2.73 16.76
C VAL A 39 -6.24 1.88 15.48
N PHE A 40 -6.30 2.52 14.31
CA PHE A 40 -6.11 1.84 13.03
C PHE A 40 -4.75 1.15 12.95
N LEU A 41 -3.66 1.87 13.27
CA LEU A 41 -2.31 1.34 13.13
C LEU A 41 -2.05 0.18 14.10
N ALA A 42 -2.56 0.26 15.32
CA ALA A 42 -2.48 -0.82 16.31
C ALA A 42 -3.23 -2.06 15.82
N PHE A 43 -4.51 -1.90 15.43
CA PHE A 43 -5.31 -3.00 14.91
C PHE A 43 -4.67 -3.64 13.68
N TYR A 44 -4.17 -2.83 12.74
CA TYR A 44 -3.53 -3.30 11.52
C TYR A 44 -2.26 -4.11 11.80
N LYS A 45 -1.42 -3.66 12.75
CA LYS A 45 -0.20 -4.37 13.16
C LYS A 45 -0.50 -5.68 13.89
N GLU A 46 -1.42 -5.66 14.84
CA GLU A 46 -1.82 -6.83 15.62
C GLU A 46 -2.50 -7.89 14.74
N ASN A 47 -3.19 -7.45 13.69
CA ASN A 47 -3.92 -8.29 12.75
C ASN A 47 -3.27 -8.33 11.37
N TYR A 48 -1.94 -8.23 11.29
CA TYR A 48 -1.21 -8.19 10.01
C TYR A 48 -1.47 -9.42 9.12
N SER A 49 -1.87 -10.55 9.72
CA SER A 49 -2.33 -11.75 9.00
C SER A 49 -3.55 -11.49 8.10
N LEU A 50 -4.46 -10.59 8.48
CA LEU A 50 -5.61 -10.19 7.67
C LEU A 50 -5.16 -9.49 6.38
N HIS A 51 -4.22 -8.54 6.51
CA HIS A 51 -3.64 -7.86 5.36
C HIS A 51 -2.96 -8.85 4.41
N ARG A 52 -2.14 -9.75 4.96
CA ARG A 52 -1.48 -10.81 4.19
C ARG A 52 -2.46 -11.73 3.47
N SER A 53 -3.60 -12.05 4.09
CA SER A 53 -4.65 -12.86 3.45
C SER A 53 -5.39 -12.08 2.36
N PHE A 54 -5.61 -10.78 2.55
CA PHE A 54 -6.15 -9.91 1.51
C PHE A 54 -5.22 -9.82 0.30
N GLU A 55 -3.91 -9.60 0.50
CA GLU A 55 -2.93 -9.51 -0.58
C GLU A 55 -2.80 -10.81 -1.40
N ARG A 56 -2.98 -11.97 -0.75
CA ARG A 56 -3.00 -13.26 -1.45
C ARG A 56 -4.32 -13.56 -2.16
N GLY A 57 -5.38 -12.80 -1.89
CA GLY A 57 -6.73 -13.04 -2.39
C GLY A 57 -7.53 -14.08 -1.57
N ASP A 58 -7.02 -14.53 -0.42
CA ASP A 58 -7.72 -15.45 0.48
C ASP A 58 -8.87 -14.74 1.23
N LEU A 59 -8.77 -13.42 1.40
CA LEU A 59 -9.78 -12.56 2.02
C LEU A 59 -10.36 -11.61 0.98
N SER A 60 -11.70 -11.56 0.88
CA SER A 60 -12.35 -10.66 -0.08
C SER A 60 -12.15 -9.19 0.31
N ARG A 61 -12.23 -8.31 -0.70
CA ARG A 61 -12.15 -6.85 -0.52
C ARG A 61 -13.20 -6.36 0.46
N GLU A 62 -14.45 -6.79 0.29
CA GLU A 62 -15.59 -6.36 1.10
C GLU A 62 -15.39 -6.77 2.56
N LYS A 63 -14.87 -7.98 2.79
CA LYS A 63 -14.58 -8.46 4.15
C LYS A 63 -13.41 -7.72 4.78
N PHE A 64 -12.35 -7.46 4.02
CA PHE A 64 -11.20 -6.68 4.50
C PHE A 64 -11.63 -5.27 4.91
N ILE A 65 -12.36 -4.56 4.04
CA ILE A 65 -12.86 -3.22 4.32
C ILE A 65 -13.78 -3.22 5.53
N SER A 66 -14.75 -4.16 5.61
CA SER A 66 -15.63 -4.28 6.77
C SER A 66 -14.85 -4.46 8.09
N LEU A 67 -13.77 -5.26 8.09
CA LEU A 67 -12.92 -5.44 9.28
C LEU A 67 -12.20 -4.14 9.66
N MET A 68 -11.69 -3.39 8.67
CA MET A 68 -11.03 -2.10 8.92
C MET A 68 -12.02 -1.04 9.44
N LEU A 69 -13.20 -0.95 8.84
CA LEU A 69 -14.26 -0.03 9.28
C LEU A 69 -14.73 -0.34 10.71
N ASN A 70 -14.88 -1.63 11.03
CA ASN A 70 -15.22 -2.04 12.39
C ASN A 70 -14.12 -1.67 13.41
N ALA A 71 -12.85 -1.82 13.05
CA ALA A 71 -11.73 -1.37 13.89
C ALA A 71 -11.72 0.15 14.11
N LEU A 72 -12.21 0.91 13.13
CA LEU A 72 -12.42 2.35 13.19
C LEU A 72 -13.76 2.74 13.84
N HIS A 73 -14.43 1.80 14.53
CA HIS A 73 -15.74 2.00 15.15
C HIS A 73 -16.80 2.57 14.19
N ASN A 74 -16.68 2.27 12.89
CA ASN A 74 -17.54 2.77 11.82
C ASN A 74 -17.66 4.31 11.78
N LYS A 75 -16.60 5.02 12.18
CA LYS A 75 -16.53 6.50 12.15
C LYS A 75 -16.41 7.08 10.74
N ILE A 76 -16.02 6.25 9.78
CA ILE A 76 -15.94 6.58 8.36
C ILE A 76 -16.62 5.50 7.53
N ASP A 77 -16.95 5.83 6.28
CA ASP A 77 -17.47 4.89 5.30
C ASP A 77 -16.36 4.23 4.46
N GLU A 78 -16.76 3.26 3.63
CA GLU A 78 -15.85 2.54 2.74
C GLU A 78 -15.11 3.47 1.77
N GLU A 79 -15.79 4.45 1.21
CA GLU A 79 -15.20 5.37 0.23
C GLU A 79 -14.09 6.21 0.88
N THR A 80 -14.38 6.78 2.05
CA THR A 80 -13.42 7.54 2.84
C THR A 80 -12.24 6.68 3.28
N PHE A 81 -12.50 5.44 3.74
CA PHE A 81 -11.44 4.51 4.09
C PHE A 81 -10.54 4.20 2.88
N CYS A 82 -11.12 3.84 1.74
CA CYS A 82 -10.37 3.51 0.53
C CYS A 82 -9.52 4.71 0.07
N LYS A 83 -10.08 5.92 0.13
CA LYS A 83 -9.35 7.14 -0.19
C LYS A 83 -8.14 7.32 0.71
N ILE A 84 -8.35 7.34 2.03
CA ILE A 84 -7.27 7.52 3.02
C ILE A 84 -6.22 6.41 2.90
N TYR A 85 -6.64 5.16 2.75
CA TYR A 85 -5.74 4.02 2.62
C TYR A 85 -4.94 4.06 1.31
N SER A 86 -5.48 4.62 0.23
CA SER A 86 -4.74 4.79 -1.03
C SER A 86 -3.73 5.95 -1.00
N GLU A 87 -3.97 6.97 -0.16
CA GLU A 87 -3.08 8.13 0.01
C GLU A 87 -1.73 7.77 0.65
N ILE A 88 -1.58 6.56 1.20
CA ILE A 88 -0.28 6.10 1.73
C ILE A 88 0.78 5.99 0.64
N PHE A 89 0.38 5.77 -0.62
CA PHE A 89 1.31 5.57 -1.72
C PHE A 89 1.74 6.90 -2.35
N THR A 90 3.03 7.04 -2.62
CA THR A 90 3.61 8.15 -3.37
C THR A 90 4.23 7.63 -4.66
N PHE A 91 4.16 8.39 -5.75
CA PHE A 91 4.78 8.01 -7.02
C PHE A 91 6.28 8.33 -7.04
N ASN A 92 7.12 7.34 -7.33
CA ASN A 92 8.56 7.52 -7.43
C ASN A 92 8.98 7.87 -8.88
N GLU A 93 8.89 9.16 -9.23
CA GLU A 93 9.24 9.66 -10.57
C GLU A 93 10.67 9.29 -11.01
N ASN A 94 11.61 9.27 -10.06
CA ASN A 94 13.01 8.96 -10.35
C ASN A 94 13.19 7.53 -10.86
N VAL A 95 12.47 6.56 -10.27
CA VAL A 95 12.52 5.16 -10.72
C VAL A 95 11.61 4.95 -11.93
N ALA A 96 10.40 5.52 -11.91
CA ALA A 96 9.43 5.36 -12.98
C ALA A 96 9.93 5.90 -14.33
N SER A 97 10.69 7.00 -14.33
CA SER A 97 11.29 7.58 -15.54
C SER A 97 12.36 6.69 -16.18
N LEU A 98 12.90 5.69 -15.47
CA LEU A 98 13.85 4.72 -16.03
C LEU A 98 13.15 3.62 -16.84
N LEU A 99 11.86 3.34 -16.61
CA LEU A 99 11.15 2.25 -17.28
C LEU A 99 11.15 2.40 -18.81
N PRO A 100 10.82 3.58 -19.40
CA PRO A 100 10.91 3.76 -20.84
C PRO A 100 12.31 3.55 -21.41
N GLU A 101 13.36 3.97 -20.69
CA GLU A 101 14.75 3.82 -21.12
C GLU A 101 15.22 2.36 -21.06
N LEU A 102 14.88 1.66 -19.98
CA LEU A 102 15.24 0.25 -19.80
C LEU A 102 14.49 -0.65 -20.79
N LYS A 103 13.23 -0.35 -21.10
CA LYS A 103 12.42 -1.12 -22.07
C LYS A 103 13.02 -1.15 -23.47
N LYS A 104 13.87 -0.18 -23.83
CA LYS A 104 14.58 -0.15 -25.13
C LYS A 104 15.55 -1.33 -25.28
N ASN A 105 16.13 -1.79 -24.17
CA ASN A 105 17.24 -2.76 -24.16
C ASN A 105 16.93 -4.04 -23.37
N TYR A 106 15.91 -4.02 -22.50
CA TYR A 106 15.56 -5.11 -21.61
C TYR A 106 14.07 -5.43 -21.70
N LYS A 107 13.72 -6.71 -21.50
CA LYS A 107 12.35 -7.08 -21.19
C LYS A 107 12.01 -6.58 -19.78
N LEU A 108 10.91 -5.84 -19.66
CA LEU A 108 10.31 -5.46 -18.39
C LEU A 108 9.09 -6.35 -18.12
#